data_AF-A0A7K2ZQN4-F1
#
_entry.id   AF-A0A7K2ZQN4-F1
#
_cell.length_a   1.000
_cell.length_b   1.000
_cell.length_c   1.000
_cell.angle_alpha   90.00
_cell.angle_beta   90.00
_cell.angle_gamma   90.00
#
_symmetry.space_group_name_H-M   'P 1'
#
loop_
_entity.id
_entity.type
_entity.pdbx_description
1 polymer ?
#
loop_
_entity_poly.entity_id
_entity_poly.type
_entity_poly.pdbx_seq_one_letter_code
_entity_poly.pdbx_strand_id
1 'polypeptide(L)'
;MSQDDQSAGGREELPVTADLPPEPLSTRAPTTDRVVFGVTAVLTLAFVIWGATATSSLETASSKLLTGLIHNGGWAFMLAASGFVIFALWLAISRYGKICLGQEGEEPEFRTISWIAMMFSAGMG
;
A
#
# COMPACT_ATOMS: atom_id res chain seq x y z
N MET A 1 -60.10 17.76 -26.96
CA MET A 1 -60.97 17.54 -25.80
C MET A 1 -61.01 16.03 -25.58
N SER A 2 -60.29 15.38 -24.67
CA SER A 2 -59.39 15.77 -23.57
C SER A 2 -58.66 14.49 -23.09
N GLN A 3 -57.55 14.68 -22.36
CA GLN A 3 -56.74 13.72 -21.59
C GLN A 3 -55.76 12.81 -22.37
N ASP A 4 -54.43 12.87 -22.26
CA ASP A 4 -53.50 13.54 -21.33
C ASP A 4 -53.92 13.48 -19.85
N ASP A 5 -53.66 12.36 -19.16
CA ASP A 5 -52.93 12.39 -17.88
C ASP A 5 -52.82 11.01 -17.16
N GLN A 6 -51.58 10.73 -16.75
CA GLN A 6 -51.20 10.17 -15.43
C GLN A 6 -51.64 8.77 -15.01
N SER A 7 -50.67 7.85 -14.98
CA SER A 7 -50.10 7.40 -13.70
C SER A 7 -48.86 6.52 -13.97
N ALA A 8 -47.79 7.18 -14.43
CA ALA A 8 -46.46 6.64 -14.25
C ALA A 8 -46.20 6.62 -12.74
N GLY A 9 -46.40 5.45 -12.13
CA GLY A 9 -46.11 5.20 -10.73
C GLY A 9 -44.70 5.70 -10.42
N GLY A 10 -44.62 6.64 -9.48
CA GLY A 10 -43.38 7.18 -8.97
C GLY A 10 -42.48 6.04 -8.54
N ARG A 11 -41.39 5.85 -9.27
CA ARG A 11 -40.23 5.15 -8.75
C ARG A 11 -39.68 6.08 -7.68
N GLU A 12 -40.06 5.82 -6.43
CA GLU A 12 -39.36 6.34 -5.26
C GLU A 12 -37.88 6.01 -5.46
N GLU A 13 -37.12 7.01 -5.90
CA GLU A 13 -35.67 6.98 -5.89
C GLU A 13 -35.27 7.00 -4.41
N LEU A 14 -35.25 5.81 -3.80
CA LEU A 14 -34.64 5.62 -2.49
C LEU A 14 -33.24 6.22 -2.58
N PRO A 15 -32.89 7.24 -1.77
CA PRO A 15 -31.54 7.73 -1.74
C PRO A 15 -30.64 6.54 -1.38
N VAL A 16 -29.77 6.16 -2.30
CA VAL A 16 -28.83 5.02 -2.21
C VAL A 16 -27.98 5.07 -0.93
N THR A 17 -27.96 6.22 -0.25
CA THR A 17 -27.27 6.48 1.01
C THR A 17 -28.10 6.18 2.28
N ALA A 18 -29.37 5.81 2.18
CA ALA A 18 -30.24 5.58 3.36
C ALA A 18 -29.92 4.31 4.15
N ASP A 19 -29.12 3.39 3.59
CA ASP A 19 -28.86 2.07 4.17
C ASP A 19 -27.36 1.75 4.32
N LEU A 20 -26.49 2.76 4.25
CA LEU A 20 -25.10 2.56 4.66
C LEU A 20 -25.09 2.32 6.17
N PRO A 21 -24.60 1.14 6.64
CA PRO A 21 -24.36 0.95 8.06
C PRO A 21 -23.54 2.13 8.58
N PRO A 22 -23.84 2.69 9.77
CA PRO A 22 -23.01 3.73 10.33
C PRO A 22 -21.57 3.22 10.34
N GLU A 23 -20.66 3.98 9.69
CA GLU A 23 -19.22 3.72 9.67
C GLU A 23 -18.81 3.17 11.04
N PRO A 24 -18.22 1.97 11.13
CA PRO A 24 -17.77 1.47 12.42
C PRO A 24 -16.67 2.40 12.90
N LEU A 25 -17.04 3.39 13.74
CA LEU A 25 -16.10 4.22 14.46
C LEU A 25 -15.25 3.25 15.29
N SER A 26 -14.07 2.95 14.77
CA SER A 26 -13.11 2.05 15.41
C SER A 26 -12.67 2.69 16.72
N THR A 27 -13.47 2.45 17.77
CA THR A 27 -13.32 3.00 19.12
C THR A 27 -12.36 2.14 19.95
N ARG A 28 -11.58 1.27 19.29
CA ARG A 28 -10.58 0.45 19.97
C ARG A 28 -9.31 1.29 20.11
N ALA A 29 -8.92 1.56 21.35
CA ALA A 29 -7.64 2.19 21.65
C ALA A 29 -6.51 1.38 20.97
N PRO A 30 -5.55 2.04 20.28
CA PRO A 30 -4.43 1.35 19.66
C PRO A 30 -3.62 0.64 20.75
N THR A 31 -3.58 -0.68 20.70
CA THR A 31 -2.79 -1.51 21.62
C THR A 31 -1.51 -1.96 20.94
N THR A 32 -0.36 -1.66 21.53
CA THR A 32 0.92 -2.19 21.07
C THR A 32 0.95 -3.70 21.27
N ASP A 33 1.22 -4.44 20.20
CA ASP A 33 1.52 -5.87 20.30
C ASP A 33 2.89 -6.03 20.99
N ARG A 34 2.84 -6.43 22.26
CA ARG A 34 4.03 -6.59 23.11
C ARG A 34 4.94 -7.72 22.62
N VAL A 35 4.39 -8.71 21.91
CA VAL A 35 5.18 -9.83 21.37
C VAL A 35 5.99 -9.32 20.18
N VAL A 36 5.34 -8.65 19.22
CA VAL A 36 6.03 -8.06 18.07
C VAL A 36 7.06 -7.02 18.51
N PHE A 37 6.69 -6.16 19.46
CA PHE A 37 7.61 -5.15 20.01
C PHE A 37 8.80 -5.78 20.74
N GLY A 38 8.55 -6.76 21.62
CA GLY A 38 9.62 -7.43 22.37
C GLY A 38 10.59 -8.19 21.48
N VAL A 39 10.07 -8.96 20.51
CA VAL A 39 10.90 -9.74 19.58
C VAL A 39 11.75 -8.83 18.70
N THR A 40 11.16 -7.78 18.11
CA THR A 40 11.91 -6.84 17.27
C THR A 40 12.97 -6.08 18.08
N ALA A 41 12.63 -5.60 19.28
CA ALA A 41 13.58 -4.90 20.15
C ALA A 41 14.78 -5.78 20.54
N VAL A 42 14.55 -7.04 20.93
CA VAL A 42 15.64 -7.97 21.30
C VAL A 42 16.52 -8.28 20.10
N LEU A 43 15.93 -8.54 18.92
CA LEU A 43 16.71 -8.81 17.71
C LEU A 43 17.54 -7.61 17.27
N THR A 44 16.99 -6.40 17.31
CA THR A 44 17.73 -5.17 16.99
C THR A 44 18.87 -4.94 17.97
N LEU A 45 18.64 -5.07 19.28
CA LEU A 45 19.70 -4.92 20.28
C LEU A 45 20.81 -5.97 20.11
N ALA A 46 20.45 -7.23 19.87
CA ALA A 46 21.42 -8.29 19.63
C ALA A 46 22.28 -8.00 18.38
N PHE A 47 21.65 -7.55 17.29
CA PHE A 47 22.35 -7.19 16.07
C PHE A 47 23.31 -6.01 16.27
N VAL A 48 22.88 -4.97 16.99
CA VAL A 48 23.72 -3.81 17.33
C VAL A 48 24.92 -4.21 18.20
N ILE A 49 24.70 -5.02 19.24
CA ILE A 49 25.78 -5.49 20.13
C ILE A 49 26.79 -6.34 19.34
N TRP A 50 26.32 -7.22 18.47
CA TRP A 50 27.19 -8.03 17.64
C TRP A 50 28.01 -7.17 16.67
N GLY A 51 27.39 -6.20 16.00
CA GLY A 51 28.09 -5.28 15.10
C GLY A 51 29.13 -4.40 15.81
N ALA A 52 28.83 -3.95 17.04
CA ALA A 52 29.72 -3.12 17.84
C ALA A 52 30.92 -3.88 18.41
N THR A 53 30.76 -5.17 18.73
CA THR A 53 31.83 -5.99 19.35
C THR A 53 32.64 -6.79 18.34
N ALA A 54 32.06 -7.14 17.18
CA ALA A 54 32.65 -8.05 16.20
C ALA A 54 32.51 -7.53 14.75
N THR A 55 32.96 -6.30 14.49
CA THR A 55 32.85 -5.64 13.18
C THR A 55 33.46 -6.45 12.03
N SER A 56 34.61 -7.10 12.23
CA SER A 56 35.26 -7.94 11.20
C SER A 56 34.46 -9.20 10.84
N SER A 57 33.79 -9.80 11.84
CA SER A 57 32.88 -10.93 11.61
C SER A 57 31.65 -10.48 10.82
N LEU A 58 31.10 -9.31 11.15
CA LEU A 58 29.95 -8.74 10.43
C LEU A 58 30.30 -8.43 8.97
N GLU A 59 31.47 -7.85 8.72
CA GLU A 59 31.96 -7.58 7.36
C GLU A 59 32.10 -8.86 6.53
N THR A 60 32.73 -9.89 7.10
CA THR A 60 32.94 -11.17 6.42
C THR A 60 31.60 -11.87 6.16
N ALA A 61 30.69 -11.86 7.13
CA ALA A 61 29.36 -12.45 7.00
C ALA A 61 28.54 -11.72 5.92
N SER A 62 28.47 -10.39 5.99
CA SER A 62 27.74 -9.56 5.03
C SER A 62 28.26 -9.74 3.61
N SER A 63 29.59 -9.78 3.43
CA SER A 63 30.21 -9.99 2.12
C SER A 63 29.89 -11.37 1.54
N LYS A 64 29.99 -12.43 2.36
CA LYS A 64 29.63 -13.80 1.94
C LYS A 64 28.16 -13.89 1.53
N LEU A 65 27.26 -13.30 2.34
CA LEU A 65 25.83 -13.28 2.04
C LEU A 65 25.54 -12.52 0.76
N LEU A 66 26.13 -11.33 0.58
CA LEU A 66 25.98 -10.53 -0.64
C LEU A 66 26.46 -11.30 -1.87
N THR A 67 27.67 -11.87 -1.84
CA THR A 67 28.21 -12.65 -2.96
C THR A 67 27.34 -13.86 -3.27
N GLY A 68 26.88 -14.60 -2.25
CA GLY A 68 25.96 -15.72 -2.44
C GLY A 68 24.62 -15.29 -3.03
N LEU A 69 24.07 -14.17 -2.56
CA LEU A 69 22.81 -13.62 -3.06
C LEU A 69 22.93 -13.17 -4.52
N ILE A 70 24.02 -12.50 -4.89
CA ILE A 70 24.26 -12.10 -6.28
C ILE A 70 24.45 -13.34 -7.16
N HIS A 71 25.25 -14.31 -6.72
CA HIS A 71 25.56 -15.51 -7.50
C HIS A 71 24.32 -16.37 -7.76
N ASN A 72 23.52 -16.66 -6.73
CA ASN A 72 22.37 -17.55 -6.84
C ASN A 72 21.05 -16.81 -7.11
N GLY A 73 20.88 -15.61 -6.55
CA GLY A 73 19.65 -14.83 -6.63
C GLY A 73 19.66 -13.76 -7.72
N GLY A 74 20.81 -13.36 -8.26
CA GLY A 74 20.92 -12.22 -9.17
C GLY A 74 19.99 -12.30 -10.39
N TRP A 75 19.82 -13.48 -10.98
CA TRP A 75 18.89 -13.69 -12.09
C TRP A 75 17.43 -13.51 -11.68
N ALA A 76 17.05 -13.98 -10.49
CA ALA A 76 15.71 -13.84 -9.95
C ALA A 76 15.43 -12.37 -9.59
N PHE A 77 16.41 -11.65 -9.04
CA PHE A 77 16.31 -10.20 -8.82
C PHE A 77 16.13 -9.43 -10.12
N MET A 78 16.88 -9.76 -11.19
CA MET A 78 16.74 -9.14 -12.51
C MET A 78 15.35 -9.39 -13.12
N LEU A 79 14.85 -10.63 -13.05
CA LEU A 79 13.51 -10.98 -13.53
C LEU A 79 12.40 -10.35 -12.69
N ALA A 80 12.56 -10.30 -11.36
CA ALA A 80 11.60 -9.66 -10.48
C ALA A 80 11.56 -8.14 -10.74
N ALA A 81 12.71 -7.47 -10.80
CA ALA A 81 12.78 -6.03 -11.05
C ALA A 81 12.15 -5.67 -12.40
N SER A 82 12.57 -6.34 -13.48
CA SER A 82 11.96 -6.14 -14.81
C SER A 82 10.48 -6.53 -14.84
N GLY A 83 10.11 -7.62 -14.16
CA GLY A 83 8.75 -8.08 -14.01
C GLY A 83 7.85 -7.06 -13.31
N PHE A 84 8.29 -6.45 -12.22
CA PHE A 84 7.55 -5.39 -11.52
C PHE A 84 7.35 -4.15 -12.39
N VAL A 85 8.37 -3.76 -13.18
CA VAL A 85 8.24 -2.65 -14.13
C VAL A 85 7.19 -2.97 -15.20
N ILE A 86 7.29 -4.14 -15.84
CA ILE A 86 6.32 -4.58 -16.86
C ILE A 86 4.92 -4.67 -16.25
N PHE A 87 4.80 -5.22 -15.05
CA PHE A 87 3.54 -5.34 -14.32
C PHE A 87 2.93 -3.96 -14.00
N ALA A 88 3.73 -3.01 -13.52
CA ALA A 88 3.26 -1.65 -13.25
C ALA A 88 2.81 -0.93 -14.53
N LEU A 89 3.58 -1.05 -15.62
CA LEU A 89 3.18 -0.52 -16.94
C LEU A 89 1.88 -1.17 -17.44
N TRP A 90 1.76 -2.49 -17.28
CA TRP A 90 0.55 -3.22 -17.64
C TRP A 90 -0.65 -2.74 -16.83
N LEU A 91 -0.52 -2.53 -15.52
CA LEU A 91 -1.60 -1.97 -14.69
C LEU A 91 -1.99 -0.55 -15.12
N ALA A 92 -1.01 0.30 -15.45
CA ALA A 92 -1.25 1.68 -15.86
C ALA A 92 -2.00 1.79 -17.20
N ILE A 93 -1.68 0.92 -18.17
CA ILE A 93 -2.30 0.93 -19.50
C ILE A 93 -3.60 0.11 -19.54
N SER A 94 -3.71 -0.90 -18.68
CA SER A 94 -4.88 -1.80 -18.63
C SER A 94 -6.13 -1.10 -18.07
N ARG A 95 -7.27 -1.77 -18.22
CA ARG A 95 -8.57 -1.35 -17.64
C ARG A 95 -8.51 -1.11 -16.13
N TYR A 96 -7.57 -1.75 -15.43
CA TYR A 96 -7.40 -1.64 -13.99
C TYR A 96 -6.87 -0.27 -13.55
N GLY A 97 -6.13 0.44 -14.41
CA GLY A 97 -5.66 1.80 -14.09
C GLY A 97 -6.77 2.86 -14.02
N LYS A 98 -7.98 2.54 -14.52
CA LYS A 98 -9.15 3.43 -14.45
C LYS A 98 -9.96 3.27 -13.16
N ILE A 99 -9.61 2.30 -12.32
CA ILE A 99 -10.33 2.03 -11.08
C ILE A 99 -9.85 3.03 -10.02
N CYS A 100 -10.76 3.86 -9.53
CA CYS A 100 -10.51 4.76 -8.41
C CYS A 100 -10.35 3.95 -7.11
N LEU A 101 -9.32 4.24 -6.32
CA LEU A 101 -9.05 3.60 -5.03
C LEU A 101 -9.81 4.32 -3.91
N GLY A 102 -11.14 4.27 -3.95
CA GLY A 102 -12.06 4.96 -3.04
C GLY A 102 -13.50 4.57 -3.33
N GLN A 103 -14.48 5.26 -2.74
CA GLN A 103 -15.87 5.06 -3.13
C GLN A 103 -16.12 5.57 -4.56
N GLU A 104 -17.13 5.01 -5.23
CA GLU A 104 -17.49 5.43 -6.59
C GLU A 104 -17.89 6.91 -6.59
N GLY A 105 -17.13 7.74 -7.30
CA GLY A 105 -17.37 9.18 -7.39
C GLY A 105 -16.72 10.03 -6.28
N GLU A 106 -15.87 9.45 -5.44
CA GLU A 106 -15.12 10.20 -4.43
C GLU A 106 -14.04 11.09 -5.07
N GLU A 107 -14.00 12.37 -4.66
CA GLU A 107 -13.00 13.32 -5.14
C GLU A 107 -11.64 13.10 -4.44
N PRO A 108 -10.51 13.42 -5.10
CA PRO A 108 -9.19 13.30 -4.48
C PRO A 108 -9.04 14.18 -3.23
N GLU A 109 -8.61 13.60 -2.10
CA GLU A 109 -8.37 14.34 -0.85
C GLU A 109 -7.26 15.42 -1.00
N PHE A 110 -6.28 15.17 -1.86
CA PHE A 110 -5.16 16.07 -2.11
C PHE A 110 -5.16 16.60 -3.54
N ARG A 111 -4.80 17.88 -3.69
CA ARG A 111 -4.51 18.48 -5.00
C ARG A 111 -3.36 17.75 -5.69
N THR A 112 -3.45 17.56 -7.00
CA THR A 112 -2.47 16.81 -7.80
C THR A 112 -1.01 17.25 -7.59
N ILE A 113 -0.76 18.56 -7.47
CA ILE A 113 0.59 19.09 -7.24
C ILE A 113 1.12 18.68 -5.85
N SER A 114 0.28 18.76 -4.82
CA SER A 114 0.63 18.34 -3.47
C SER A 114 0.89 16.83 -3.41
N TRP A 115 0.10 16.03 -4.12
CA TRP A 115 0.30 14.58 -4.22
C TRP A 115 1.62 14.21 -4.91
N ILE A 116 1.97 14.86 -6.03
CA ILE A 116 3.26 14.64 -6.71
C ILE A 116 4.42 15.01 -5.79
N ALA A 117 4.30 16.10 -5.03
CA ALA A 117 5.33 16.51 -4.07
C ALA A 117 5.52 15.46 -2.95
N MET A 118 4.45 14.85 -2.45
CA MET A 118 4.52 13.75 -1.46
C MET A 118 5.25 12.53 -2.03
N MET A 119 4.94 12.12 -3.27
CA MET A 119 5.61 10.99 -3.92
C MET A 119 7.11 11.25 -4.16
N PHE A 120 7.48 12.49 -4.51
CA PHE A 120 8.87 12.87 -4.68
C PHE A 120 9.62 12.89 -3.34
N SER A 121 8.99 13.40 -2.28
CA SER A 121 9.56 13.36 -0.93
C SER A 121 9.71 11.94 -0.39
N ALA A 122 8.82 11.02 -0.74
CA ALA A 122 8.93 9.62 -0.34
C ALA A 122 10.02 8.87 -1.13
N GLY A 123 10.31 9.31 -2.37
CA GLY A 123 11.27 8.66 -3.26
C GLY A 123 12.72 9.16 -3.15
N MET A 124 12.94 10.42 -2.74
CA MET A 124 14.28 10.93 -2.47
C MET A 124 14.69 10.59 -1.03
N GLY A 125 15.37 9.45 -0.85
CA GLY A 125 15.91 8.98 0.43
C GLY A 125 17.40 8.72 0.38
#